data_AF-A0A4Q3BXE3-F1
#
_entry.id   AF-A0A4Q3BXE3-F1
#
_cell.length_a   1.000
_cell.length_b   1.000
_cell.length_c   1.000
_cell.angle_alpha   90.00
_cell.angle_beta   90.00
_cell.angle_gamma   90.00
#
_symmetry.space_group_name_H-M   'P 1'
#
loop_
_entity.id
_entity.type
_entity.pdbx_description
1 polymer ?
#
loop_
_entity_poly.entity_id
_entity_poly.type
_entity_poly.pdbx_seq_one_letter_code
_entity_poly.pdbx_strand_id
1 'polypeptide(L)'
;MNWNKIDNEQALDEVIQLSYQEPVLLFKHSYRCSISSVALSRMEKAWNGSVIKPYLVDVIGQRPISNRIAQALEITHESPQAIVLQDGECVYKASHLEISYKEIQDSIKS
;
A
#
# COMPACT_ATOMS: atom_id res chain seq x y z
N MET A 1 7.93 -0.89 12.45
CA MET A 1 6.99 -1.38 11.42
C MET A 1 7.75 -2.38 10.56
N ASN A 2 7.17 -3.55 10.26
CA ASN A 2 7.82 -4.56 9.42
C ASN A 2 7.04 -4.67 8.10
N TRP A 3 7.60 -4.11 7.04
CA TRP A 3 7.01 -4.20 5.70
C TRP A 3 7.19 -5.60 5.14
N ASN A 4 6.08 -6.24 4.75
CA ASN A 4 6.13 -7.39 3.86
C ASN A 4 6.42 -6.90 2.44
N LYS A 5 7.05 -7.73 1.60
CA LYS A 5 7.38 -7.35 0.22
C LYS A 5 6.42 -8.01 -0.75
N ILE A 6 6.11 -7.31 -1.85
CA ILE A 6 5.46 -7.90 -3.02
C ILE A 6 6.43 -7.77 -4.18
N ASP A 7 6.98 -8.91 -4.60
CA ASP A 7 7.98 -8.97 -5.66
C ASP A 7 7.55 -9.86 -6.84
N ASN A 8 6.39 -10.51 -6.78
CA ASN A 8 5.89 -11.33 -7.87
C ASN A 8 4.35 -11.32 -7.90
N GLU A 9 3.77 -11.88 -8.97
CA GLU A 9 2.32 -11.89 -9.17
C GLU A 9 1.60 -12.79 -8.15
N GLN A 10 2.20 -13.92 -7.76
CA GLN A 10 1.63 -14.79 -6.74
C GLN A 10 1.50 -14.06 -5.40
N ALA A 11 2.52 -13.29 -5.00
CA ALA A 11 2.48 -12.49 -3.78
C ALA A 11 1.39 -11.39 -3.85
N LEU A 12 1.11 -10.85 -5.03
CA LEU A 12 0.00 -9.90 -5.20
C LEU A 12 -1.35 -10.60 -5.02
N ASP A 13 -1.55 -11.76 -5.65
CA ASP A 13 -2.78 -12.53 -5.53
C ASP A 13 -3.02 -12.96 -4.08
N GLU A 14 -1.98 -13.41 -3.37
CA GLU A 14 -2.02 -13.75 -1.94
C GLU A 14 -2.43 -12.55 -1.09
N VAL A 15 -1.92 -11.35 -1.38
CA VAL A 15 -2.32 -10.13 -0.68
C VAL A 15 -3.78 -9.76 -0.92
N ILE A 16 -4.26 -9.89 -2.16
CA ILE A 16 -5.68 -9.64 -2.47
C ILE A 16 -6.55 -10.64 -1.71
N GLN A 17 -6.20 -11.92 -1.69
CA GLN A 17 -6.93 -12.94 -0.92
C GLN A 17 -6.88 -12.69 0.59
N LEU A 18 -5.74 -12.24 1.11
CA LEU A 18 -5.58 -11.90 2.52
C LEU A 18 -6.49 -10.75 2.94
N SER A 19 -6.80 -9.83 2.03
CA SER A 19 -7.70 -8.70 2.32
C SER A 19 -9.14 -9.11 2.68
N TYR A 20 -9.56 -10.33 2.36
CA TYR A 20 -10.84 -10.91 2.81
C TYR A 20 -10.81 -11.42 4.25
N GLN A 21 -9.63 -11.52 4.87
CA GLN A 21 -9.45 -12.00 6.24
C GLN A 21 -9.05 -10.86 7.18
N GLU A 22 -8.12 -10.00 6.74
CA GLU A 22 -7.64 -8.85 7.50
C GLU A 22 -7.36 -7.69 6.54
N PRO A 23 -7.58 -6.42 6.94
CA PRO A 23 -7.23 -5.27 6.09
C PRO A 23 -5.74 -5.27 5.71
N VAL A 24 -5.44 -4.91 4.47
CA VAL A 24 -4.07 -4.85 3.96
C VAL A 24 -3.72 -3.46 3.45
N LEU A 25 -2.56 -2.94 3.84
CA LEU A 25 -1.98 -1.71 3.30
C LEU A 25 -0.93 -2.05 2.25
N LEU A 26 -1.15 -1.64 1.01
CA LEU A 26 -0.15 -1.62 -0.05
C LEU A 26 0.48 -0.23 -0.13
N PHE A 27 1.79 -0.15 0.05
CA PHE A 27 2.55 1.09 -0.09
C PHE A 27 3.51 1.00 -1.28
N LYS A 28 3.22 1.71 -2.36
CA LYS A 28 4.11 1.84 -3.51
C LYS A 28 5.15 2.89 -3.22
N HIS A 29 6.41 2.47 -3.15
CA HIS A 29 7.55 3.32 -2.86
C HIS A 29 8.53 3.36 -4.02
N SER A 30 9.04 4.55 -4.34
CA SER A 30 10.13 4.74 -5.29
C SER A 30 11.36 5.26 -4.55
N TYR A 31 12.40 4.44 -4.48
CA TYR A 31 13.69 4.79 -3.87
C TYR A 31 14.46 5.91 -4.61
N ARG A 32 13.97 6.34 -5.78
CA ARG A 32 14.54 7.45 -6.56
C ARG A 32 13.79 8.77 -6.36
N CYS A 33 12.70 8.79 -5.59
CA CYS A 33 11.85 9.97 -5.39
C CYS A 33 11.89 10.41 -3.92
N SER A 34 12.42 11.62 -3.67
CA SER A 34 12.53 12.18 -2.32
C SER A 34 11.18 12.32 -1.61
N ILE A 35 10.13 12.71 -2.35
CA ILE A 35 8.76 12.78 -1.81
C ILE A 35 8.28 11.39 -1.36
N SER A 36 8.67 10.34 -2.08
CA SER A 36 8.34 8.96 -1.70
C SER A 36 9.01 8.55 -0.39
N SER A 37 10.28 8.93 -0.18
CA SER A 37 10.99 8.67 1.08
C SER A 37 10.38 9.45 2.25
N VAL A 38 9.95 10.70 2.02
CA VAL A 38 9.27 11.51 3.05
C VAL A 38 7.93 10.89 3.44
N ALA A 39 7.12 10.46 2.46
CA ALA A 39 5.84 9.81 2.73
C ALA A 39 6.02 8.49 3.50
N LEU A 40 6.98 7.65 3.09
CA LEU A 40 7.30 6.40 3.78
C LEU A 40 7.73 6.66 5.24
N SER A 41 8.64 7.61 5.46
CA SER A 41 9.11 7.95 6.82
C SER A 41 7.99 8.47 7.72
N ARG A 42 7.06 9.27 7.16
CA ARG A 42 5.88 9.75 7.90
C ARG A 42 4.97 8.59 8.30
N MET A 43 4.74 7.65 7.39
CA MET A 43 3.94 6.45 7.64
C MET A 43 4.55 5.62 8.78
N GLU A 44 5.84 5.32 8.68
CA GLU A 44 6.56 4.50 9.68
C GLU A 44 6.58 5.13 11.07
N LYS A 45 6.68 6.47 11.15
CA LYS A 45 6.64 7.22 12.42
C LYS A 45 5.25 7.27 13.03
N ALA A 46 4.21 7.37 12.20
CA ALA A 46 2.83 7.41 12.66
C ALA A 46 2.29 6.02 13.04
N TRP A 47 2.93 4.96 12.56
CA TRP A 47 2.50 3.58 12.78
C TRP A 47 2.48 3.20 14.26
N ASN A 48 1.32 2.82 14.78
CA ASN A 48 1.11 2.54 16.20
C ASN A 48 0.66 1.10 16.50
N GLY A 49 0.94 0.14 15.60
CA GLY A 49 0.56 -1.26 15.79
C GLY A 49 -0.88 -1.55 15.35
N SER A 50 -1.24 -1.06 14.16
CA SER A 50 -2.56 -1.28 13.55
C SER A 50 -2.86 -2.75 13.28
N VAL A 51 -4.15 -3.08 13.19
CA VAL A 51 -4.67 -4.35 12.67
C VAL A 51 -4.40 -4.54 11.17
N ILE A 52 -4.00 -3.48 10.47
CA ILE A 52 -3.68 -3.56 9.04
C ILE A 52 -2.32 -4.22 8.83
N LYS A 53 -2.27 -5.17 7.91
CA LYS A 53 -1.01 -5.79 7.49
C LYS A 53 -0.30 -4.95 6.44
N PRO A 54 0.94 -4.48 6.69
CA PRO A 54 1.62 -3.61 5.75
C PRO A 54 2.47 -4.36 4.73
N TYR A 55 2.36 -3.95 3.47
CA TYR A 55 3.15 -4.43 2.34
C TYR A 55 3.76 -3.25 1.59
N LEU A 56 5.01 -3.40 1.16
CA LEU A 56 5.75 -2.42 0.38
C LEU A 56 6.09 -2.98 -0.99
N VAL A 57 5.87 -2.15 -2.00
CA VAL A 57 6.18 -2.45 -3.40
C VAL A 57 7.25 -1.49 -3.86
N ASP A 58 8.42 -2.02 -4.24
CA ASP A 58 9.45 -1.21 -4.90
C ASP A 58 9.02 -0.94 -6.34
N VAL A 59 8.59 0.29 -6.61
CA VAL A 59 8.12 0.72 -7.93
C VAL A 59 9.24 0.68 -8.97
N ILE A 60 10.50 0.92 -8.56
CA ILE A 60 11.63 0.99 -9.48
C ILE A 60 12.13 -0.41 -9.82
N GLY A 61 12.28 -1.27 -8.81
CA GLY A 61 12.66 -2.67 -8.98
C GLY A 61 11.57 -3.51 -9.63
N GLN A 62 10.31 -3.33 -9.20
CA GLN A 62 9.18 -4.19 -9.57
C GLN A 62 8.11 -3.44 -10.38
N ARG A 63 8.52 -2.69 -11.43
CA ARG A 63 7.59 -1.95 -12.31
C ARG A 63 6.40 -2.80 -12.81
N PRO A 64 6.59 -4.05 -13.29
CA PRO A 64 5.48 -4.88 -13.74
C PRO A 64 4.45 -5.11 -12.64
N ILE A 65 4.89 -5.45 -11.42
CA ILE A 65 4.03 -5.67 -10.26
C ILE A 65 3.31 -4.38 -9.85
N SER A 66 4.02 -3.26 -9.82
CA SER A 66 3.43 -1.96 -9.46
C SER A 66 2.34 -1.50 -10.43
N ASN A 67 2.51 -1.79 -11.72
CA ASN A 67 1.49 -1.57 -12.75
C ASN A 67 0.34 -2.57 -12.63
N ARG A 68 0.64 -3.85 -12.35
CA ARG A 68 -0.37 -4.88 -12.16
C ARG A 68 -1.30 -4.56 -11.00
N ILE A 69 -0.77 -4.04 -9.89
CA ILE A 69 -1.60 -3.56 -8.76
C ILE A 69 -2.58 -2.47 -9.22
N ALA A 70 -2.11 -1.51 -10.02
CA ALA A 70 -2.97 -0.44 -10.52
C ALA A 70 -4.10 -0.99 -11.41
N GLN A 71 -3.79 -1.96 -12.27
CA GLN A 71 -4.77 -2.62 -13.14
C GLN A 71 -5.76 -3.48 -12.36
N ALA A 72 -5.28 -4.31 -11.44
CA ALA A 72 -6.10 -5.24 -10.66
C ALA A 72 -7.11 -4.51 -9.76
N LEU A 73 -6.74 -3.32 -9.29
CA LEU A 73 -7.59 -2.50 -8.42
C LEU A 73 -8.32 -1.38 -9.16
N GLU A 74 -8.18 -1.31 -10.49
CA GLU A 74 -8.77 -0.27 -11.35
C GLU A 74 -8.46 1.17 -10.88
N ILE A 75 -7.24 1.41 -10.40
CA ILE A 75 -6.77 2.72 -9.94
C ILE A 75 -5.66 3.27 -10.83
N THR A 76 -5.50 4.59 -10.84
CA THR A 76 -4.35 5.25 -11.46
C THR A 76 -3.06 4.85 -10.73
N HIS A 77 -2.03 4.47 -11.48
CA HIS A 77 -0.70 4.23 -10.90
C HIS A 77 -0.07 5.54 -10.43
N GLU A 78 0.36 5.59 -9.18
CA GLU A 78 1.12 6.71 -8.62
C GLU A 78 2.26 6.23 -7.70
N SER A 79 3.20 7.12 -7.40
CA SER A 79 4.29 6.86 -6.45
C SER A 79 4.83 8.15 -5.82
N PRO A 80 4.85 8.29 -4.48
CA PRO A 80 4.36 7.31 -3.50
C PRO A 80 2.83 7.18 -3.58
N GLN A 81 2.32 5.99 -3.28
CA GLN A 81 0.88 5.73 -3.22
C GLN A 81 0.59 4.72 -2.10
N ALA A 82 -0.38 5.04 -1.26
CA ALA A 82 -0.92 4.15 -0.23
C ALA A 82 -2.31 3.69 -0.64
N ILE A 83 -2.56 2.38 -0.54
CA ILE A 83 -3.84 1.75 -0.90
C ILE A 83 -4.22 0.80 0.23
N VAL A 84 -5.45 0.89 0.73
CA VAL A 84 -5.98 -0.07 1.71
C VAL A 84 -6.97 -0.98 1.01
N LEU A 85 -6.75 -2.29 1.17
CA LEU A 85 -7.65 -3.33 0.73
C LEU A 85 -8.40 -3.92 1.92
N GLN A 86 -9.71 -4.08 1.77
CA GLN A 86 -10.58 -4.79 2.70
C GLN A 86 -11.68 -5.48 1.91
N ASP A 87 -11.94 -6.75 2.20
CA ASP A 87 -12.94 -7.58 1.51
C ASP A 87 -12.72 -7.68 -0.02
N GLY A 88 -11.45 -7.66 -0.46
CA GLY A 88 -11.08 -7.67 -1.87
C GLY A 88 -11.22 -6.34 -2.59
N GLU A 89 -11.68 -5.28 -1.91
CA GLU A 89 -11.93 -3.97 -2.49
C GLU A 89 -10.96 -2.90 -1.98
N CYS A 90 -10.69 -1.90 -2.82
CA CYS A 90 -9.91 -0.72 -2.44
C CYS A 90 -10.79 0.25 -1.64
N VAL A 91 -10.66 0.27 -0.32
CA VAL A 91 -11.43 1.16 0.58
C VAL A 91 -10.76 2.52 0.83
N TYR A 92 -9.45 2.63 0.59
CA TYR A 92 -8.72 3.90 0.65
C TYR A 92 -7.61 3.93 -0.39
N LYS A 93 -7.40 5.12 -0.97
CA LYS A 93 -6.23 5.42 -1.79
C LYS A 93 -5.80 6.87 -1.59
N ALA A 94 -4.51 7.10 -1.49
CA ALA A 94 -3.92 8.43 -1.47
C ALA A 94 -2.50 8.39 -2.04
N SER A 95 -2.01 9.52 -2.55
CA SER A 95 -0.66 9.62 -3.10
C SER A 95 0.10 10.83 -2.54
N HIS A 96 1.42 10.83 -2.71
CA HIS A 96 2.27 11.97 -2.35
C HIS A 96 2.07 12.47 -0.90
N LEU A 97 1.59 13.70 -0.74
CA LEU A 97 1.38 14.36 0.54
C LEU A 97 0.00 14.11 1.14
N GLU A 98 -0.92 13.55 0.35
CA GLU A 98 -2.28 13.21 0.79
C GLU A 98 -2.28 11.93 1.63
N ILE A 99 -1.20 11.14 1.60
CA ILE A 99 -1.08 9.93 2.40
C ILE A 99 -1.11 10.29 3.89
N SER A 100 -2.17 9.83 4.56
CA SER A 100 -2.42 10.08 5.98
C SER A 100 -2.68 8.78 6.72
N TYR A 101 -1.84 8.47 7.72
CA TYR A 101 -2.06 7.30 8.58
C TYR A 101 -3.40 7.35 9.31
N LYS A 102 -3.83 8.55 9.71
CA LYS A 102 -5.12 8.73 10.38
C LYS A 102 -6.28 8.34 9.47
N GLU A 103 -6.28 8.84 8.24
CA GLU A 103 -7.34 8.50 7.27
C GLU A 103 -7.33 7.02 6.91
N ILE A 104 -6.14 6.41 6.84
CA ILE A 104 -6.01 4.96 6.67
C ILE A 104 -6.71 4.22 7.82
N GLN A 105 -6.50 4.61 9.08
CA GLN A 105 -7.21 4.00 10.21
C GLN A 105 -8.73 4.23 10.12
N ASP A 106 -9.16 5.44 9.78
CA ASP A 106 -10.57 5.82 9.68
C ASP A 106 -11.29 5.11 8.52
N SER A 107 -10.56 4.66 7.49
CA SER A 107 -11.11 3.97 6.32
C SER A 107 -11.48 2.50 6.53
N ILE A 108 -10.97 1.89 7.60
CA ILE A 108 -11.17 0.47 7.89
C ILE A 108 -12.51 0.31 8.60
N LYS A 109 -13.32 -0.63 8.12
CA LYS A 109 -14.56 -1.01 8.81
C LYS A 109 -14.23 -1.89 10.01
N SER A 110 -14.73 -1.50 11.19
CA SER A 110 -14.70 -2.29 12.43
C SER A 110 -15.58 -3.53 12.38
#